data_AF-A0AAD6MIJ0-F1
#
_entry.id   AF-A0AAD6MIJ0-F1
#
_cell.length_a   1.000
_cell.length_b   1.000
_cell.length_c   1.000
_cell.angle_alpha   90.00
_cell.angle_beta   90.00
_cell.angle_gamma   90.00
#
_symmetry.space_group_name_H-M   'P 1'
#
loop_
_entity.id
_entity.type
_entity.pdbx_description
1 polymer ?
#
loop_
_entity_poly.entity_id
_entity_poly.type
_entity_poly.pdbx_seq_one_letter_code
_entity_poly.pdbx_strand_id
1 'polypeptide(L)'
;MDYAFEFIVSNGGLHKEEDYPYLMEEGTCDVRKEEMEAVTITGYNDVPQDDEQSLLRALARQPLGVAMEASGRDSQFYIGVRMLNMLLHL
;
A
#
# COMPACT_ATOMS: atom_id res chain seq x y z
N MET A 1 8.40 -2.31 -0.67
CA MET A 1 7.73 -1.74 -1.87
C MET A 1 8.63 -0.68 -2.49
N ASP A 2 9.94 -0.85 -2.38
CA ASP A 2 10.82 0.31 -2.24
C ASP A 2 11.15 0.87 -3.62
N TYR A 3 11.29 0.00 -4.61
CA TYR A 3 11.43 0.38 -6.02
C TYR A 3 10.27 1.23 -6.53
N ALA A 4 9.03 0.98 -6.07
CA ALA A 4 7.90 1.80 -6.47
C ALA A 4 7.99 3.22 -5.88
N PHE A 5 8.37 3.35 -4.60
CA PHE A 5 8.55 4.66 -3.99
C PHE A 5 9.75 5.41 -4.56
N GLU A 6 10.87 4.73 -4.80
CA GLU A 6 12.05 5.29 -5.45
C GLU A 6 11.72 5.81 -6.86
N PHE A 7 10.90 5.08 -7.61
CA PHE A 7 10.39 5.56 -8.90
C PHE A 7 9.58 6.85 -8.74
N ILE A 8 8.64 6.92 -7.78
CA ILE A 8 7.82 8.14 -7.57
C ILE A 8 8.70 9.35 -7.24
N VAL A 9 9.73 9.17 -6.41
CA VAL A 9 10.70 10.22 -6.06
C VAL A 9 11.48 10.68 -7.28
N SER A 10 12.03 9.75 -8.07
CA SER A 10 12.92 10.05 -9.19
C SER A 10 12.18 10.53 -10.45
N ASN A 11 10.95 10.06 -10.68
CA ASN A 11 10.14 10.35 -11.87
C ASN A 11 9.34 11.67 -11.76
N GLY A 12 9.39 12.36 -10.61
CA GLY A 12 8.62 13.59 -10.41
C GLY A 12 7.15 13.37 -10.05
N GLY A 13 6.81 12.19 -9.54
CA GLY A 13 5.52 11.89 -8.94
C GLY A 13 4.76 10.71 -9.55
N LEU A 14 3.51 10.56 -9.10
CA LEU A 14 2.55 9.56 -9.55
C LEU A 14 1.26 10.24 -10.01
N HIS A 15 0.75 9.86 -11.18
CA HIS A 15 -0.48 10.39 -11.73
C HIS A 15 -1.73 9.86 -11.02
N LYS A 16 -2.84 10.58 -11.14
CA LYS A 16 -4.15 10.15 -10.67
C LYS A 16 -4.68 9.01 -11.55
N GLU A 17 -5.52 8.15 -10.97
CA GLU A 17 -6.17 7.05 -11.68
C GLU A 17 -7.02 7.53 -12.88
N GLU A 18 -7.66 8.69 -12.78
CA GLU A 18 -8.45 9.27 -13.87
C GLU A 18 -7.59 9.66 -15.09
N ASP A 19 -6.34 10.05 -14.85
CA ASP A 19 -5.37 10.47 -15.86
C ASP A 19 -4.59 9.27 -16.44
N TYR A 20 -4.29 8.27 -15.60
CA TYR A 20 -3.60 7.04 -15.97
C TYR A 20 -4.36 5.78 -15.49
N PRO A 21 -5.47 5.39 -16.16
CA PRO A 21 -6.31 4.30 -15.69
C PRO A 21 -5.63 2.93 -15.75
N TYR A 22 -5.98 2.06 -14.80
CA TYR A 22 -5.50 0.69 -14.76
C TYR A 22 -6.15 -0.18 -15.86
N LEU A 23 -5.31 -0.80 -16.69
CA LEU A 23 -5.74 -1.60 -17.86
C LEU A 23 -5.70 -3.11 -17.63
N MET A 24 -5.31 -3.58 -16.43
CA MET A 24 -5.12 -5.01 -16.12
C MET A 24 -4.10 -5.74 -17.01
N GLU A 25 -3.22 -4.99 -17.70
CA GLU A 25 -2.13 -5.53 -18.50
C GLU A 25 -0.90 -4.62 -18.41
N GLU A 26 0.28 -5.20 -18.63
CA GLU A 26 1.50 -4.41 -18.77
C GLU A 26 1.51 -3.77 -20.17
N GLY A 27 1.53 -2.44 -20.19
CA GLY A 27 1.63 -1.64 -21.40
C GLY A 27 2.99 -0.97 -21.52
N THR A 28 3.18 -0.24 -22.61
CA THR A 28 4.30 0.70 -22.74
C THR A 28 4.01 1.98 -21.98
N CYS A 29 5.04 2.61 -21.39
CA CYS A 29 4.92 3.93 -20.77
C CYS A 29 4.40 4.96 -21.80
N ASP A 30 3.26 5.60 -21.52
CA ASP A 30 2.70 6.65 -22.36
C ASP A 30 3.25 8.02 -21.93
N VAL A 31 4.40 8.38 -22.51
CA VAL A 31 5.12 9.64 -22.21
C VAL A 31 4.27 10.90 -22.43
N ARG A 32 3.20 10.82 -23.23
CA ARG A 32 2.28 11.96 -23.46
C ARG A 32 1.49 12.32 -22.20
N LYS A 33 1.39 11.39 -21.24
CA LYS A 33 0.71 11.62 -19.96
C LYS A 33 1.62 12.23 -18.89
N GLU A 34 2.92 12.36 -19.14
CA GLU A 34 3.88 12.95 -18.18
C GLU A 34 3.57 14.41 -17.84
N GLU A 35 2.91 15.14 -18.74
CA GLU A 35 2.49 16.54 -18.51
C GLU A 35 1.26 16.67 -17.60
N MET A 36 0.61 15.56 -17.25
CA MET A 36 -0.56 15.54 -16.37
C MET A 36 -0.17 15.79 -14.90
N GLU A 37 -1.14 16.22 -14.09
CA GLU A 37 -0.92 16.46 -12.67
C GLU A 37 -0.38 15.19 -11.98
N ALA A 38 0.67 15.35 -11.19
CA ALA A 38 1.30 14.26 -10.46
C ALA A 38 1.46 14.63 -8.98
N VAL A 39 1.25 13.65 -8.12
CA VAL A 39 1.52 13.78 -6.68
C VAL A 39 2.94 13.32 -6.40
N THR A 40 3.70 14.14 -5.71
CA THR A 40 5.10 13.85 -5.36
C THR A 40 5.24 13.42 -3.90
N ILE A 41 6.30 12.65 -3.64
CA ILE A 41 6.78 12.37 -2.29
C ILE A 41 8.24 12.80 -2.20
N THR A 42 8.69 13.18 -1.01
CA THR A 42 10.08 13.58 -0.79
C THR A 42 11.01 12.40 -0.52
N GLY A 43 10.45 11.22 -0.25
CA GLY A 43 11.22 10.02 0.07
C GLY A 43 10.36 8.93 0.72
N TYR A 44 11.00 7.83 1.09
CA TYR A 44 10.43 6.73 1.86
C TYR A 44 11.45 6.25 2.89
N ASN A 45 11.00 5.50 3.90
CA ASN A 45 11.87 4.91 4.91
C ASN A 45 11.32 3.54 5.29
N ASP A 46 12.23 2.62 5.58
CA ASP A 46 11.87 1.31 6.10
C ASP A 46 11.60 1.38 7.60
N VAL A 47 10.56 0.66 8.02
CA VAL A 47 10.36 0.33 9.43
C VAL A 47 11.37 -0.77 9.78
N PRO A 48 12.00 -0.72 10.98
CA PRO A 48 12.89 -1.79 11.42
C PRO A 48 12.23 -3.17 11.29
N GLN A 49 12.96 -4.11 10.69
CA GLN A 49 12.47 -5.46 10.45
C GLN A 49 12.17 -6.16 11.78
N ASP A 50 11.07 -6.94 11.80
CA ASP A 50 10.66 -7.77 12.94
C ASP A 50 10.41 -6.98 14.25
N ASP A 51 10.13 -5.67 14.15
CA ASP A 51 9.80 -4.80 15.27
C ASP A 51 8.35 -4.28 15.15
N GLU A 52 7.42 -5.05 15.72
CA GLU A 52 5.99 -4.69 15.75
C GLU A 52 5.71 -3.37 16.49
N GLN A 53 6.52 -3.01 17.49
CA GLN A 53 6.32 -1.76 18.22
C GLN A 53 6.67 -0.56 17.35
N SER A 54 7.76 -0.64 16.58
CA SER A 54 8.10 0.36 15.58
C SER A 54 7.06 0.42 14.46
N LEU A 55 6.54 -0.72 14.01
CA LEU A 55 5.46 -0.79 13.02
C LEU A 55 4.19 -0.08 13.51
N LEU A 56 3.74 -0.35 14.75
CA LEU A 56 2.56 0.29 15.34
C LEU A 56 2.74 1.80 15.48
N ARG A 57 3.94 2.27 15.87
CA ARG A 57 4.25 3.70 15.96
C ARG A 57 4.20 4.39 14.60
N ALA A 58 4.70 3.73 13.55
CA ALA A 58 4.66 4.25 12.20
C ALA A 58 3.21 4.28 11.66
N LEU A 59 2.45 3.20 11.89
CA LEU A 59 1.06 3.06 11.45
C LEU A 59 0.14 4.11 12.09
N ALA A 60 0.39 4.49 13.34
CA ALA A 60 -0.34 5.54 14.03
C ALA A 60 -0.19 6.93 13.36
N ARG A 61 0.77 7.11 12.45
CA ARG A 61 1.05 8.37 11.77
C ARG A 61 0.57 8.38 10.31
N GLN A 62 0.71 7.26 9.61
CA GLN A 62 0.35 7.15 8.20
C GLN A 62 0.16 5.67 7.78
N PRO A 63 -0.56 5.39 6.69
CA PRO A 63 -0.59 4.05 6.08
C PRO A 63 0.81 3.57 5.69
N LEU A 64 1.02 2.26 5.74
CA LEU A 64 2.30 1.61 5.42
C LEU A 64 2.12 0.54 4.36
N GLY A 65 3.08 0.42 3.44
CA GLY A 65 3.19 -0.74 2.56
C GLY A 65 3.89 -1.88 3.29
N VAL A 66 3.25 -3.05 3.38
CA VAL A 66 3.78 -4.23 4.06
C VAL A 66 3.67 -5.46 3.16
N ALA A 67 4.61 -6.40 3.31
CA ALA A 67 4.49 -7.72 2.72
C ALA A 67 3.78 -8.66 3.70
N MET A 68 2.91 -9.54 3.19
CA MET A 68 2.22 -10.56 3.98
C MET A 68 2.12 -11.87 3.20
N GLU A 69 2.07 -12.99 3.92
CA GLU A 69 1.80 -14.29 3.32
C GLU A 69 0.29 -14.48 3.11
N ALA A 70 -0.14 -14.42 1.84
CA ALA A 70 -1.56 -14.44 1.47
C ALA A 70 -1.96 -15.68 0.63
N SER A 71 -1.07 -16.65 0.41
CA SER A 71 -1.35 -17.81 -0.45
C SER A 71 -2.21 -18.89 0.22
N GLY A 72 -2.33 -18.86 1.55
CA GLY A 72 -3.11 -19.84 2.33
C GLY A 72 -4.62 -19.73 2.11
N ARG A 73 -5.33 -20.87 2.22
CA ARG A 73 -6.80 -20.91 2.09
C ARG A 73 -7.50 -20.03 3.12
N ASP A 74 -6.98 -19.98 4.35
CA ASP A 74 -7.55 -19.17 5.41
C ASP A 74 -7.54 -17.68 5.03
N SER A 75 -6.49 -17.20 4.37
CA SER A 75 -6.40 -15.83 3.85
C SER A 75 -7.34 -15.61 2.66
N GLN A 76 -7.39 -16.54 1.70
CA GLN A 76 -8.26 -16.44 0.52
C GLN A 76 -9.75 -16.38 0.86
N PHE A 77 -10.18 -17.10 1.91
CA PHE A 77 -11.58 -17.20 2.33
C PHE A 77 -11.86 -16.48 3.66
N TYR A 78 -10.98 -15.57 4.08
CA TYR A 78 -11.23 -14.76 5.27
C TYR A 78 -12.43 -13.82 5.03
N ILE A 79 -13.46 -13.95 5.86
CA ILE A 79 -14.70 -13.14 5.77
C ILE A 79 -14.93 -12.26 7.01
N GLY A 80 -13.92 -12.13 7.88
CA GLY A 80 -13.99 -11.36 9.11
C GLY A 80 -14.00 -12.22 10.38
N VAL A 81 -13.79 -11.55 11.51
CA VAL A 81 -13.98 -12.14 12.84
C VAL A 81 -15.45 -12.01 13.21
N ARG A 82 -16.15 -13.13 13.43
CA ARG A 82 -17.47 -13.11 14.08
C ARG A 82 -17.26 -12.64 15.53
N MET A 83 -17.55 -11.38 15.82
CA MET A 83 -17.78 -10.96 17.21
C MET A 83 -19.07 -11.62 17.68
N LEU A 84 -18.98 -12.83 18.23
CA LEU A 84 -20.01 -13.30 19.12
C LEU A 84 -19.99 -12.35 20.31
N ASN A 85 -21.07 -11.59 20.52
CA ASN A 85 -21.29 -10.83 21.75
C ASN A 85 -20.99 -11.73 22.94
N MET A 86 -19.87 -11.48 23.62
CA MET A 86 -19.56 -12.07 24.92
C MET A 86 -20.38 -11.31 25.98
N LEU A 87 -21.71 -11.48 25.91
CA LEU A 87 -22.66 -10.95 26.87
C LEU A 87 -23.14 -12.11 27.74
N LEU A 88 -22.20 -12.66 28.52
CA LEU A 88 -22.38 -13.62 29.62
C LEU A 88 -20.97 -13.72 30.23
N HIS A 89 -20.63 -13.09 31.34
CA HIS A 89 -21.24 -13.24 32.67
C HIS A 89 -21.05 -11.94 33.49
N LEU A 90 -22.18 -11.39 33.96
CA LEU A 90 -22.31 -10.99 35.37
C LEU A 90 -22.40 -12.27 36.20
#